data_AF-A0A938A7H9-F1
#
_entry.id   AF-A0A938A7H9-F1
#
_cell.length_a   1.000
_cell.length_b   1.000
_cell.length_c   1.000
_cell.angle_alpha   90.00
_cell.angle_beta   90.00
_cell.angle_gamma   90.00
#
_symmetry.space_group_name_H-M   'P 1'
#
loop_
_entity.id
_entity.type
_entity.pdbx_description
1 polymer ?
#
loop_
_entity_poly.entity_id
_entity_poly.type
_entity_poly.pdbx_seq_one_letter_code
_entity_poly.pdbx_strand_id
1 'polypeptide(L)' 'GSEYTLVLAGGFSDGHGRFDRGDICVADPSVEHKPVADHDQPCVCLVVAEAPVRLTGFFGRLLNPFLKR' A
#
# COMPACT_ATOMS: atom_id res chain seq x y z
N GLY A 1 -5.11 7.79 8.17
CA GLY A 1 -5.10 8.90 7.20
C GLY A 1 -5.24 8.28 5.82
N SER A 2 -5.38 9.11 4.80
CA SER A 2 -5.33 8.62 3.43
C SER A 2 -3.90 8.27 3.03
N GLU A 3 -3.75 7.29 2.15
CA GLU A 3 -2.54 6.91 1.45
C GLU A 3 -2.76 7.12 -0.06
N TYR A 4 -1.77 7.72 -0.72
CA TYR A 4 -1.74 7.92 -2.16
C TYR A 4 -0.47 7.29 -2.71
N THR A 5 -0.64 6.34 -3.64
CA THR A 5 0.45 5.56 -4.22
C THR A 5 0.47 5.75 -5.72
N LEU A 6 1.51 6.39 -6.26
CA LEU A 6 1.77 6.55 -7.69
C LEU A 6 2.79 5.52 -8.15
N VAL A 7 2.45 4.73 -9.17
CA VAL A 7 3.36 3.74 -9.76
C VAL A 7 4.31 4.43 -10.75
N LEU A 8 5.60 4.47 -10.43
CA LEU A 8 6.65 5.09 -11.26
C LEU A 8 7.24 4.10 -12.28
N ALA A 9 7.33 2.82 -11.90
CA ALA A 9 7.79 1.72 -12.75
C ALA A 9 7.22 0.38 -12.26
N GLY A 10 7.07 -0.59 -13.17
CA GLY A 10 6.44 -1.88 -12.89
C GLY A 10 4.94 -1.76 -12.63
N GLY A 11 4.43 -2.64 -11.78
CA GLY A 11 3.04 -2.68 -11.34
C GLY A 11 2.89 -3.47 -10.04
N PHE A 12 1.75 -3.29 -9.39
CA PHE A 12 1.34 -4.10 -8.26
C PHE A 12 -0.15 -4.39 -8.33
N SER A 13 -0.57 -5.43 -7.62
CA SER A 13 -1.97 -5.71 -7.37
C SER A 13 -2.26 -5.69 -5.88
N ASP A 14 -3.48 -5.31 -5.55
CA ASP A 14 -4.05 -5.51 -4.23
C ASP A 14 -5.43 -6.18 -4.34
N GLY A 15 -6.13 -6.34 -3.21
CA GLY A 15 -7.46 -6.96 -3.19
C GLY A 15 -8.53 -6.17 -3.96
N HIS A 16 -8.24 -4.96 -4.42
CA HIS A 16 -9.18 -4.04 -5.09
C HIS A 16 -8.85 -3.87 -6.58
N GLY A 17 -7.63 -4.15 -7.01
CA GLY A 17 -7.27 -4.09 -8.43
C GLY A 17 -5.80 -4.28 -8.74
N ARG A 18 -5.45 -4.04 -10.00
CA ARG A 18 -4.08 -3.98 -10.51
C ARG A 18 -3.78 -2.53 -10.90
N PHE A 19 -2.58 -2.07 -10.59
CA PHE A 19 -2.10 -0.73 -10.88
C PHE A 19 -0.77 -0.84 -11.64
N ASP A 20 -0.70 -0.25 -12.82
CA ASP A 20 0.48 -0.24 -13.66
C ASP A 20 1.11 1.18 -13.68
N ARG A 21 2.25 1.32 -14.34
CA ARG A 21 2.97 2.60 -14.43
C ARG A 21 2.05 3.75 -14.84
N GLY A 22 2.02 4.79 -14.01
CA GLY A 22 1.21 5.99 -14.20
C GLY A 22 -0.11 5.99 -13.43
N ASP A 23 -0.56 4.84 -12.94
CA ASP A 23 -1.77 4.73 -12.13
C ASP A 23 -1.56 5.25 -10.72
N ILE A 24 -2.66 5.75 -10.13
CA ILE A 24 -2.72 6.19 -8.74
C ILE A 24 -3.69 5.28 -7.98
N CYS A 25 -3.19 4.64 -6.93
CA CYS A 25 -3.99 3.97 -5.92
C CYS A 25 -4.26 4.94 -4.75
N VAL A 26 -5.53 5.08 -4.37
CA VAL A 26 -5.95 5.88 -3.22
C VAL A 26 -6.59 4.96 -2.20
N ALA A 27 -6.03 4.90 -1.00
CA ALA A 27 -6.55 4.10 0.10
C ALA A 27 -6.87 5.01 1.29
N ASP A 28 -8.14 4.99 1.70
CA ASP A 28 -8.59 5.68 2.92
C ASP A 28 -8.70 4.68 4.09
N PRO A 29 -9.03 5.13 5.32
CA PRO A 29 -9.11 4.23 6.48
C PRO A 29 -10.13 3.08 6.38
N SER A 30 -11.04 3.08 5.40
CA SER A 30 -11.98 1.98 5.12
C SER A 30 -11.40 0.90 4.21
N VAL A 31 -10.28 1.17 3.55
CA VAL A 31 -9.62 0.25 2.63
C VAL A 31 -8.61 -0.60 3.39
N GLU A 32 -8.96 -1.88 3.60
CA GLU A 32 -7.98 -2.89 3.96
C GLU A 32 -7.39 -3.48 2.68
N HIS A 33 -6.07 -3.36 2.50
CA HIS A 33 -5.38 -3.89 1.33
C HIS A 33 -3.98 -4.41 1.67
N LYS A 34 -3.47 -5.27 0.79
CA LYS A 34 -2.15 -5.89 0.90
C LYS A 34 -1.49 -5.84 -0.49
N PRO A 35 -0.72 -4.79 -0.79
CA PRO A 35 -0.05 -4.65 -2.07
C PRO A 35 0.94 -5.79 -2.31
N VAL A 36 0.93 -6.33 -3.52
CA VAL A 36 1.86 -7.36 -4.00
C VAL A 36 2.41 -6.91 -5.35
N ALA A 37 3.72 -6.67 -5.41
CA ALA A 37 4.40 -6.31 -6.65
C ALA A 37 4.33 -7.47 -7.66
N ASP A 38 4.18 -7.12 -8.94
CA ASP A 38 4.23 -8.08 -10.03
C ASP A 38 5.64 -8.65 -10.24
N HIS A 39 5.73 -9.77 -10.98
CA HIS A 39 6.97 -10.54 -11.13
C HIS A 39 7.83 -10.13 -12.34
N ASP A 40 7.28 -9.35 -13.26
CA ASP A 40 7.90 -9.00 -14.54
C ASP A 40 9.10 -8.05 -14.39
N GLN A 41 9.02 -7.09 -13.47
CA GLN A 41 10.07 -6.09 -13.24
C GLN A 41 9.93 -5.45 -11.85
N PRO A 42 10.96 -4.71 -11.35
CA PRO A 42 10.84 -3.99 -10.09
C PRO A 42 9.66 -3.01 -10.09
N CYS A 43 8.80 -3.11 -9.08
CA CYS A 43 7.76 -2.12 -8.81
C CYS A 43 8.34 -0.98 -7.98
N VAL A 44 8.32 0.23 -8.54
CA VAL A 44 8.78 1.45 -7.86
C VAL A 44 7.59 2.38 -7.70
N CYS A 45 7.28 2.75 -6.46
CA CYS A 45 6.15 3.60 -6.12
C CYS A 45 6.61 4.85 -5.35
N LEU A 46 5.96 5.99 -5.62
CA LEU A 46 5.97 7.13 -4.73
C LEU A 46 4.72 7.04 -3.84
N VAL A 47 4.92 7.02 -2.52
CA VAL A 47 3.85 6.90 -1.53
C VAL A 47 3.81 8.13 -0.65
N VAL A 48 2.63 8.71 -0.51
CA VAL A 48 2.34 9.78 0.45
C VAL A 48 1.29 9.27 1.43
N ALA A 49 1.63 9.23 2.72
CA ALA A 49 0.74 8.77 3.78
C ALA A 49 0.49 9.88 4.80
N GLU A 50 -0.78 10.16 5.09
CA GLU A 50 -1.17 11.17 6.08
C GLU A 50 -1.09 10.66 7.52
N ALA A 51 -0.97 9.35 7.73
CA ALA A 51 -0.83 8.73 9.03
C ALA A 51 -0.03 7.42 8.94
N PRO A 52 0.47 6.90 10.07
CA PRO A 52 1.17 5.62 10.10
C PRO A 52 0.29 4.45 9.64
N VAL A 53 0.94 3.46 9.02
CA VAL A 53 0.29 2.20 8.63
C VAL A 53 -0.24 1.48 9.87
N ARG A 54 -1.47 0.97 9.76
CA ARG A 54 -2.10 0.13 10.79
C ARG A 54 -2.32 -1.27 10.25
N LEU A 55 -1.61 -2.24 10.79
CA LEU A 55 -1.77 -3.64 10.41
C LEU A 55 -3.07 -4.20 10.99
N THR A 56 -3.88 -4.85 10.16
CA THR A 56 -5.21 -5.37 10.55
C THR A 56 -5.23 -6.86 10.89
N GLY A 57 -4.26 -7.65 10.41
CA GLY A 57 -4.14 -9.09 10.72
C GLY A 57 -3.75 -9.36 12.18
N PHE A 58 -4.07 -10.57 12.69
CA PHE A 58 -3.88 -10.95 14.10
C PHE A 58 -2.46 -10.67 14.63
N PHE A 59 -1.44 -11.22 13.96
CA PHE A 59 -0.04 -10.98 14.33
C PHE A 59 0.41 -9.55 14.06
N GLY A 60 -0.09 -8.93 12.98
CA GLY A 60 0.23 -7.54 12.65
C GLY A 60 -0.26 -6.56 13.71
N ARG A 61 -1.44 -6.79 14.31
CA ARG A 61 -1.97 -5.96 15.38
C ARG A 61 -1.06 -5.90 16.61
N LEU A 62 -0.34 -6.98 16.91
CA LEU A 62 0.63 -7.02 18.01
C LEU A 62 1.86 -6.13 17.74
N LEU A 63 2.21 -5.90 16.48
CA LEU A 63 3.36 -5.08 16.08
C LEU A 63 3.04 -3.58 15.97
N ASN A 64 1.75 -3.21 15.83
CA ASN A 64 1.32 -1.81 15.70
C ASN A 64 1.91 -0.85 16.76
N PRO A 65 2.09 -1.21 18.06
CA PRO A 65 2.71 -0.31 19.05
C PRO A 65 4.12 0.16 18.68
N PHE A 66 4.86 -0.64 17.89
CA PHE A 66 6.23 -0.32 17.46
C PHE A 66 6.28 0.45 16.12
N LEU A 67 5.16 0.48 15.38
CA LEU A 67 5.04 1.15 14.09
C LEU A 67 4.45 2.58 14.20
N LYS A 68 3.99 2.98 15.38
CA LYS A 68 3.55 4.35 15.67
C LYS A 68 4.76 5.28 15.68
N ARG A 69 5.05 5.96 14.58
CA ARG A 69 5.89 7.15 14.54
C ARG A 69 5.08 8.33 14.06
#